data_AF-A0A0G4KX02-F1
#
_entry.id   AF-A0A0G4KX02-F1
#
_cell.length_a   1.000
_cell.length_b   1.000
_cell.length_c   1.000
_cell.angle_alpha   90.00
_cell.angle_beta   90.00
_cell.angle_gamma   90.00
#
_symmetry.space_group_name_H-M   'P 1'
#
loop_
_entity.id
_entity.type
_entity.pdbx_description
1 polymer ?
#
loop_
_entity_poly.entity_id
_entity_poly.type
_entity_poly.pdbx_seq_one_letter_code
_entity_poly.pdbx_strand_id
1 'polypeptide(L)'
;MREVDALPSTDSPSHGQTQAESELVPVIDILGIDLPPTPEVVDSLLDSYKDSVHWYIRIIHEPFLRARLLPIAESGLASRKQRPLLLLALVVLVIGAKFKPDGARAGSREEAASAELVSGMILAAERWYLPSMDLITVDTVSYSFLLSAYYMWNRQSRAAFITMGTTVRAAQFIGFNQEECWGDIDTVERQTRRYVWWSVFIGAGFISMSWGTPPMLIETDCHVQQPLDVEDSFEQCPKFGSTEIYEDGQSRPVTVGSYNRFKAKMYQIANSIMHQIYFTQHNGSEELCQSISKVHQRLLAWERSIPPELRSESHPPNTIEDGEDAALKRIFALQALTLQVSYDNV
;
A
#
# COMPACT_ATOMS: atom_id res chain seq x y z
N MET A 1 7.64 23.10 14.47
CA MET A 1 6.41 23.90 14.34
C MET A 1 6.62 24.89 13.22
N ARG A 2 6.03 24.65 12.05
CA ARG A 2 6.15 25.50 10.86
C ARG A 2 4.75 26.03 10.58
N GLU A 3 4.44 27.22 11.09
CA GLU A 3 3.32 28.02 10.62
C GLU A 3 3.69 28.49 9.20
N VAL A 4 2.87 28.12 8.22
CA VAL A 4 2.89 28.73 6.90
C VAL A 4 1.59 29.51 6.79
N ASP A 5 1.62 30.74 7.26
CA ASP A 5 0.61 31.74 6.98
C ASP A 5 0.81 32.26 5.54
N ALA A 6 -0.16 32.00 4.68
CA ALA A 6 -0.33 32.72 3.43
C ALA A 6 -1.82 32.86 3.11
N LEU A 7 -2.51 33.69 3.91
CA LEU A 7 -3.42 34.79 3.52
C LEU A 7 -4.26 35.21 4.74
N PRO A 8 -4.29 36.50 5.15
CA PRO A 8 -5.00 36.93 6.34
C PRO A 8 -6.41 37.43 6.02
N SER A 9 -7.43 36.94 6.74
CA SER A 9 -8.42 37.81 7.40
C SER A 9 -9.47 37.02 8.19
N THR A 10 -9.40 37.22 9.52
CA THR A 10 -10.49 37.53 10.47
C THR A 10 -11.71 36.60 10.55
N ASP A 11 -11.75 35.74 11.58
CA ASP A 11 -12.53 35.99 12.81
C ASP A 11 -12.29 34.88 13.86
N SER A 12 -12.18 35.26 15.13
CA SER A 12 -12.12 34.36 16.30
C SER A 12 -13.33 34.63 17.22
N PRO A 13 -13.61 33.79 18.22
CA PRO A 13 -14.34 32.53 18.10
C PRO A 13 -15.68 32.59 18.85
N SER A 14 -16.76 32.03 18.30
CA SER A 14 -17.96 31.76 19.10
C SER A 14 -17.79 30.43 19.83
N HIS A 15 -17.66 30.52 21.16
CA HIS A 15 -17.81 29.39 22.06
C HIS A 15 -19.18 28.74 21.87
N GLY A 16 -19.18 27.53 21.31
CA GLY A 16 -20.36 26.72 21.10
C GLY A 16 -20.02 25.29 20.69
N GLN A 17 -19.02 24.67 21.32
CA GLN A 17 -18.84 23.22 21.22
C GLN A 17 -19.84 22.54 22.15
N THR A 18 -21.07 22.47 21.68
CA THR A 18 -22.02 21.45 22.15
C THR A 18 -21.56 20.12 21.52
N GLN A 19 -21.45 19.07 22.35
CA GLN A 19 -21.33 17.68 21.93
C GLN A 19 -22.34 17.38 20.81
N ALA A 20 -21.91 17.46 19.55
CA ALA A 20 -22.61 16.81 18.46
C ALA A 20 -22.31 15.32 18.62
N GLU A 21 -23.21 14.59 19.26
CA GLU A 21 -23.30 13.14 19.10
C GLU A 21 -23.15 12.86 17.61
N SER A 22 -22.20 11.99 17.26
CA SER A 22 -21.94 11.65 15.87
C SER A 22 -23.13 10.86 15.33
N GLU A 23 -24.16 11.56 14.85
CA GLU A 23 -25.36 10.98 14.27
C GLU A 23 -24.95 9.95 13.19
N LEU A 24 -25.37 8.70 13.42
CA LEU A 24 -25.17 7.62 12.47
C LEU A 24 -26.23 7.76 11.38
N VAL A 25 -25.78 7.77 10.13
CA VAL A 25 -26.64 7.90 8.95
C VAL A 25 -26.45 6.69 8.02
N PRO A 26 -27.43 6.36 7.16
CA PRO A 26 -27.27 5.35 6.13
C PRO A 26 -26.00 5.55 5.30
N VAL A 27 -25.29 4.47 4.98
CA VAL A 27 -24.05 4.55 4.18
C VAL A 27 -24.31 5.17 2.79
N ILE A 28 -25.47 4.91 2.19
CA ILE A 28 -25.90 5.54 0.94
C ILE A 28 -25.95 7.08 1.02
N ASP A 29 -26.23 7.66 2.18
CA ASP A 29 -26.24 9.12 2.38
C ASP A 29 -24.82 9.72 2.50
N ILE A 30 -23.80 8.87 2.63
CA ILE A 30 -22.39 9.25 2.71
C ILE A 30 -21.68 9.03 1.37
N LEU A 31 -21.90 7.88 0.74
CA LEU A 31 -21.20 7.44 -0.48
C LEU A 31 -22.03 7.60 -1.75
N GLY A 32 -23.36 7.64 -1.64
CA GLY A 32 -24.28 7.56 -2.78
C GLY A 32 -24.52 6.12 -3.27
N ILE A 33 -23.99 5.12 -2.56
CA ILE A 33 -24.22 3.69 -2.75
C ILE A 33 -24.23 2.98 -1.39
N ASP A 34 -24.86 1.82 -1.31
CA ASP A 34 -24.74 0.92 -0.16
C ASP A 34 -23.49 0.05 -0.26
N LEU A 35 -23.02 -0.45 0.89
CA LEU A 35 -22.06 -1.56 0.94
C LEU A 35 -22.71 -2.85 0.38
N PRO A 36 -21.92 -3.89 0.04
CA PRO A 36 -22.48 -5.18 -0.33
C PRO A 36 -23.54 -5.66 0.68
N PRO A 37 -24.64 -6.27 0.20
CA PRO A 37 -25.87 -6.41 0.96
C PRO A 37 -25.78 -7.36 2.16
N THR A 38 -24.73 -8.18 2.25
CA THR A 38 -24.53 -9.10 3.36
C THR A 38 -23.10 -8.98 3.93
N PRO A 39 -22.93 -8.96 5.26
CA PRO A 39 -21.61 -8.96 5.89
C PRO A 39 -20.72 -10.11 5.43
N GLU A 40 -21.30 -11.28 5.13
CA GLU A 40 -20.56 -12.44 4.62
C GLU A 40 -19.93 -12.20 3.25
N VAL A 41 -20.58 -11.39 2.39
CA VAL A 41 -19.99 -10.99 1.11
C VAL A 41 -18.83 -10.02 1.34
N VAL A 42 -18.99 -9.07 2.27
CA VAL A 42 -17.91 -8.14 2.65
C VAL A 42 -16.70 -8.93 3.19
N ASP A 43 -16.94 -9.83 4.13
CA ASP A 43 -15.92 -10.67 4.78
C ASP A 43 -15.17 -11.55 3.74
N SER A 44 -15.91 -12.23 2.86
CA SER A 44 -15.33 -13.03 1.78
C SER A 44 -14.51 -12.22 0.78
N LEU A 45 -14.88 -10.97 0.51
CA LEU A 45 -14.11 -10.09 -0.37
C LEU A 45 -12.85 -9.56 0.30
N LEU A 46 -12.89 -9.31 1.61
CA LEU A 46 -11.71 -8.96 2.40
C LEU A 46 -10.69 -10.11 2.43
N ASP A 47 -11.15 -11.35 2.59
CA ASP A 47 -10.29 -12.54 2.51
C ASP A 47 -9.63 -12.66 1.15
N SER A 48 -10.41 -12.51 0.08
CA SER A 48 -9.88 -12.53 -1.30
C SER A 48 -8.83 -11.44 -1.54
N TYR A 49 -9.03 -10.23 -1.00
CA TYR A 49 -8.02 -9.16 -1.03
C TYR A 49 -6.76 -9.54 -0.24
N LYS A 50 -6.93 -10.08 0.97
CA LYS A 50 -5.83 -10.48 1.86
C LYS A 50 -4.93 -11.52 1.16
N ASP A 51 -5.54 -12.58 0.64
CA ASP A 51 -4.84 -13.70 0.02
C ASP A 51 -4.19 -13.30 -1.31
N SER A 52 -4.78 -12.36 -2.03
CA SER A 52 -4.34 -12.03 -3.39
C SER A 52 -3.36 -10.86 -3.44
N VAL A 53 -3.51 -9.85 -2.58
CA VAL A 53 -2.82 -8.55 -2.72
C VAL A 53 -2.02 -8.14 -1.48
N HIS A 54 -2.58 -8.34 -0.29
CA HIS A 54 -2.03 -7.78 0.95
C HIS A 54 -0.59 -8.23 1.25
N TRP A 55 -0.22 -9.45 0.85
CA TRP A 55 1.12 -10.00 1.06
C TRP A 55 2.24 -9.26 0.29
N TYR A 56 1.94 -8.61 -0.85
CA TYR A 56 2.93 -7.85 -1.65
C TYR A 56 2.68 -6.34 -1.75
N ILE A 57 1.47 -5.88 -1.40
CA ILE A 57 1.11 -4.48 -1.24
C ILE A 57 0.52 -4.31 0.16
N ARG A 58 1.40 -4.13 1.15
CA ARG A 58 1.01 -3.97 2.56
C ARG A 58 0.74 -2.49 2.88
N ILE A 59 -0.31 -1.93 2.26
CA ILE A 59 -0.72 -0.51 2.40
C ILE A 59 -1.78 -0.31 3.50
N ILE A 60 -2.30 -1.38 4.09
CA ILE A 60 -3.30 -1.33 5.18
C ILE A 60 -2.90 -2.27 6.32
N HIS A 61 -3.49 -2.08 7.49
CA HIS A 61 -3.53 -3.10 8.54
C HIS A 61 -4.88 -3.83 8.46
N GLU A 62 -4.90 -5.01 7.83
CA GLU A 62 -6.14 -5.70 7.45
C GLU A 62 -7.04 -6.05 8.66
N PRO A 63 -6.54 -6.59 9.79
CA PRO A 63 -7.38 -6.84 10.96
C PRO A 63 -8.07 -5.59 11.50
N PHE A 64 -7.40 -4.44 11.42
CA PHE A 64 -7.93 -3.16 11.90
C PHE A 64 -8.97 -2.59 10.95
N LEU A 65 -8.75 -2.71 9.63
CA LEU A 65 -9.75 -2.37 8.62
C LEU A 65 -11.02 -3.21 8.82
N ARG A 66 -10.86 -4.53 8.95
CA ARG A 66 -11.98 -5.47 9.12
C ARG A 66 -12.80 -5.15 10.36
N ALA A 67 -12.15 -4.98 11.51
CA ALA A 67 -12.81 -4.66 12.78
C ALA A 67 -13.62 -3.34 12.72
N ARG A 68 -13.17 -2.35 11.94
CA ARG A 68 -13.88 -1.08 11.75
C ARG A 68 -15.01 -1.16 10.71
N LEU A 69 -14.89 -2.05 9.72
CA LEU A 69 -15.82 -2.15 8.59
C LEU A 69 -17.00 -3.08 8.87
N LEU A 70 -16.79 -4.24 9.50
CA LEU A 70 -17.85 -5.23 9.70
C LEU A 70 -19.05 -4.69 10.49
N PRO A 71 -18.90 -3.92 11.58
CA PRO A 71 -20.06 -3.34 12.28
C PRO A 71 -20.88 -2.38 11.41
N ILE A 72 -20.23 -1.69 10.47
CA ILE A 72 -20.89 -0.80 9.52
C ILE A 72 -21.63 -1.62 8.45
N ALA A 73 -21.01 -2.70 7.96
CA ALA A 73 -21.65 -3.61 7.02
C ALA A 73 -22.88 -4.31 7.60
N GLU A 74 -22.84 -4.66 8.89
CA GLU A 74 -23.97 -5.26 9.62
C GLU A 74 -25.12 -4.27 9.85
N SER A 75 -24.80 -3.05 10.28
CA SER A 75 -25.82 -2.05 10.64
C SER A 75 -26.35 -1.25 9.45
N GLY A 76 -25.56 -1.13 8.37
CA GLY A 76 -25.83 -0.22 7.25
C GLY A 76 -25.67 1.27 7.61
N LEU A 77 -25.15 1.58 8.81
CA LEU A 77 -25.07 2.93 9.36
C LEU A 77 -23.63 3.33 9.67
N ALA A 78 -23.28 4.58 9.39
CA ALA A 78 -21.96 5.13 9.69
C ALA A 78 -22.02 6.62 10.03
N SER A 79 -20.97 7.10 10.70
CA SER A 79 -20.71 8.53 10.84
C SER A 79 -20.21 9.11 9.52
N ARG A 80 -20.61 10.35 9.19
CA ARG A 80 -20.06 11.08 8.03
C ARG A 80 -18.53 11.25 8.11
N LYS A 81 -17.96 11.23 9.32
CA LYS A 81 -16.49 11.27 9.54
C LYS A 81 -15.78 10.01 9.08
N GLN A 82 -16.49 8.89 8.93
CA GLN A 82 -15.94 7.61 8.46
C GLN A 82 -15.88 7.50 6.93
N ARG A 83 -16.20 8.57 6.17
CA ARG A 83 -16.08 8.57 4.71
C ARG A 83 -14.71 8.06 4.21
N PRO A 84 -13.54 8.47 4.76
CA PRO A 84 -12.25 7.95 4.31
C PRO A 84 -12.12 6.42 4.43
N LEU A 85 -12.54 5.87 5.57
CA LEU A 85 -12.60 4.42 5.80
C LEU A 85 -13.49 3.73 4.77
N LEU A 86 -14.67 4.29 4.50
CA LEU A 86 -15.62 3.72 3.54
C LEU A 86 -15.08 3.74 2.11
N LEU A 87 -14.41 4.82 1.69
CA LEU A 87 -13.76 4.89 0.37
C LEU A 87 -12.63 3.87 0.24
N LEU A 88 -11.81 3.72 1.28
CA LEU A 88 -10.80 2.65 1.35
C LEU A 88 -11.46 1.28 1.22
N ALA A 89 -12.53 1.02 1.96
CA ALA A 89 -13.28 -0.22 1.91
C ALA A 89 -13.82 -0.51 0.50
N LEU A 90 -14.41 0.46 -0.21
CA LEU A 90 -14.91 0.26 -1.57
C LEU A 90 -13.81 -0.26 -2.51
N VAL A 91 -12.63 0.36 -2.49
CA VAL A 91 -11.53 -0.05 -3.38
C VAL A 91 -10.96 -1.41 -2.96
N VAL A 92 -10.83 -1.68 -1.66
CA VAL A 92 -10.42 -3.00 -1.15
C VAL A 92 -11.39 -4.10 -1.61
N LEU A 93 -12.69 -3.88 -1.48
CA LEU A 93 -13.73 -4.83 -1.90
C LEU A 93 -13.75 -5.04 -3.42
N VAL A 94 -13.57 -3.97 -4.21
CA VAL A 94 -13.43 -4.04 -5.68
C VAL A 94 -12.22 -4.91 -6.07
N ILE A 95 -11.08 -4.71 -5.40
CA ILE A 95 -9.88 -5.51 -5.64
C ILE A 95 -10.10 -6.97 -5.22
N GLY A 96 -10.70 -7.20 -4.04
CA GLY A 96 -11.05 -8.54 -3.58
C GLY A 96 -11.97 -9.28 -4.55
N ALA A 97 -12.95 -8.59 -5.13
CA ALA A 97 -13.86 -9.17 -6.12
C ALA A 97 -13.12 -9.57 -7.41
N LYS A 98 -12.15 -8.76 -7.86
CA LYS A 98 -11.35 -9.02 -9.07
C LYS A 98 -10.50 -10.30 -8.98
N PHE A 99 -10.02 -10.64 -7.78
CA PHE A 99 -9.16 -11.81 -7.58
C PHE A 99 -9.87 -13.03 -7.00
N LYS A 100 -11.20 -12.94 -6.80
CA LYS A 100 -11.98 -14.08 -6.33
C LYS A 100 -11.90 -15.20 -7.37
N PRO A 101 -11.56 -16.45 -7.00
CA PRO A 101 -11.51 -17.55 -7.95
C PRO A 101 -12.86 -17.72 -8.64
N ASP A 102 -12.87 -17.75 -9.97
CA ASP A 102 -14.06 -18.02 -10.79
C ASP A 102 -14.55 -19.45 -10.54
N GLY A 103 -15.29 -19.66 -9.46
CA GLY A 103 -15.98 -20.91 -9.21
C GLY A 103 -17.14 -21.03 -10.19
N ALA A 104 -16.97 -21.76 -11.29
CA ALA A 104 -18.00 -22.37 -12.15
C ALA A 104 -19.31 -21.56 -12.37
N ARG A 105 -19.24 -20.22 -12.46
CA ARG A 105 -20.40 -19.32 -12.50
C ARG A 105 -20.44 -18.39 -13.73
N ALA A 106 -19.59 -18.65 -14.71
CA ALA A 106 -19.54 -17.91 -15.97
C ALA A 106 -20.92 -17.95 -16.68
N GLY A 107 -21.50 -16.78 -16.95
CA GLY A 107 -22.79 -16.57 -17.60
C GLY A 107 -24.01 -16.54 -16.67
N SER A 108 -23.84 -16.49 -15.35
CA SER A 108 -24.96 -16.54 -14.38
C SER A 108 -25.52 -15.15 -14.03
N ARG A 109 -26.77 -15.10 -13.54
CA ARG A 109 -27.37 -13.87 -12.97
C ARG A 109 -26.59 -13.33 -11.77
N GLU A 110 -25.95 -14.22 -11.02
CA GLU A 110 -25.09 -13.88 -9.87
C GLU A 110 -23.82 -13.14 -10.32
N GLU A 111 -23.22 -13.55 -11.44
CA GLU A 111 -22.07 -12.86 -12.03
C GLU A 111 -22.43 -11.46 -12.50
N ALA A 112 -23.56 -11.31 -13.20
CA ALA A 112 -24.03 -10.00 -13.64
C ALA A 112 -24.28 -9.03 -12.46
N ALA A 113 -24.91 -9.52 -11.39
CA ALA A 113 -25.13 -8.74 -10.17
C ALA A 113 -23.81 -8.39 -9.47
N SER A 114 -22.84 -9.31 -9.45
CA SER A 114 -21.50 -9.06 -8.90
C SER A 114 -20.75 -8.00 -9.73
N ALA A 115 -20.85 -8.05 -11.05
CA ALA A 115 -20.24 -7.06 -11.95
C ALA A 115 -20.87 -5.67 -11.77
N GLU A 116 -22.19 -5.60 -11.64
CA GLU A 116 -22.92 -4.35 -11.36
C GLU A 116 -22.51 -3.75 -10.00
N LEU A 117 -22.41 -4.59 -8.96
CA LEU A 117 -21.93 -4.18 -7.64
C LEU A 117 -20.52 -3.61 -7.69
N VAL A 118 -19.58 -4.33 -8.33
CA VAL A 118 -18.18 -3.87 -8.50
C VAL A 118 -18.12 -2.56 -9.28
N SER A 119 -18.91 -2.43 -10.34
CA SER A 119 -19.03 -1.21 -11.14
C SER A 119 -19.55 -0.03 -10.31
N GLY A 120 -20.60 -0.24 -9.50
CA GLY A 120 -21.13 0.78 -8.60
C GLY A 120 -20.11 1.24 -7.57
N MET A 121 -19.39 0.31 -6.94
CA MET A 121 -18.36 0.60 -5.95
C MET A 121 -17.19 1.42 -6.54
N ILE A 122 -16.69 1.05 -7.73
CA ILE A 122 -15.60 1.81 -8.34
C ILE A 122 -16.07 3.20 -8.79
N LEU A 123 -17.26 3.34 -9.38
CA LEU A 123 -17.80 4.64 -9.77
C LEU A 123 -18.00 5.57 -8.56
N ALA A 124 -18.47 5.03 -7.43
CA ALA A 124 -18.58 5.79 -6.19
C ALA A 124 -17.20 6.20 -5.65
N ALA A 125 -16.22 5.29 -5.67
CA ALA A 125 -14.85 5.61 -5.32
C ALA A 125 -14.29 6.75 -6.20
N GLU A 126 -14.43 6.68 -7.52
CA GLU A 126 -13.94 7.72 -8.43
C GLU A 126 -14.65 9.06 -8.23
N ARG A 127 -15.97 9.04 -8.04
CA ARG A 127 -16.79 10.24 -7.78
C ARG A 127 -16.30 11.02 -6.56
N TRP A 128 -15.89 10.31 -5.51
CA TRP A 128 -15.43 10.90 -4.26
C TRP A 128 -13.93 11.17 -4.20
N TYR A 129 -13.16 10.83 -5.25
CA TYR A 129 -11.71 10.96 -5.24
C TYR A 129 -11.24 12.40 -4.96
N LEU A 130 -11.62 13.37 -5.79
CA LEU A 130 -11.22 14.77 -5.58
C LEU A 130 -11.78 15.36 -4.26
N PRO A 131 -13.07 15.20 -3.93
CA PRO A 131 -13.60 15.67 -2.63
C PRO A 131 -12.90 15.04 -1.42
N SER A 132 -12.38 13.81 -1.52
CA SER A 132 -11.66 13.18 -0.41
C SER A 132 -10.32 13.85 -0.09
N MET A 133 -9.76 14.62 -1.03
CA MET A 133 -8.49 15.33 -0.84
C MET A 133 -8.61 16.54 0.08
N ASP A 134 -9.83 17.00 0.41
CA ASP A 134 -10.07 18.04 1.42
C ASP A 134 -9.90 17.52 2.86
N LEU A 135 -9.91 16.18 3.06
CA LEU A 135 -9.68 15.53 4.34
C LEU A 135 -8.69 14.38 4.17
N ILE A 136 -7.40 14.71 4.27
CA ILE A 136 -6.32 13.75 4.11
C ILE A 136 -6.09 13.03 5.45
N THR A 137 -6.26 11.71 5.43
CA THR A 137 -6.05 10.81 6.57
C THR A 137 -5.23 9.60 6.12
N VAL A 138 -4.83 8.73 7.07
CA VAL A 138 -4.21 7.43 6.74
C VAL A 138 -5.08 6.66 5.74
N ASP A 139 -6.39 6.55 6.02
CA ASP A 139 -7.34 5.83 5.17
C ASP A 139 -7.45 6.48 3.77
N THR A 140 -7.44 7.82 3.68
CA THR A 140 -7.46 8.55 2.39
C THR A 140 -6.22 8.26 1.54
N VAL A 141 -5.03 8.22 2.16
CA VAL A 141 -3.77 7.91 1.46
C VAL A 141 -3.77 6.47 0.97
N SER A 142 -4.17 5.51 1.81
CA SER A 142 -4.28 4.09 1.42
C SER A 142 -5.32 3.88 0.32
N TYR A 143 -6.45 4.58 0.39
CA TYR A 143 -7.49 4.60 -0.64
C TYR A 143 -6.93 5.10 -1.98
N SER A 144 -6.28 6.27 -1.98
CA SER A 144 -5.67 6.87 -3.18
C SER A 144 -4.59 5.96 -3.78
N PHE A 145 -3.77 5.32 -2.94
CA PHE A 145 -2.77 4.35 -3.37
C PHE A 145 -3.42 3.15 -4.08
N LEU A 146 -4.42 2.52 -3.44
CA LEU A 146 -5.08 1.34 -4.00
C LEU A 146 -5.87 1.67 -5.26
N LEU A 147 -6.44 2.87 -5.36
CA LEU A 147 -7.09 3.34 -6.59
C LEU A 147 -6.08 3.50 -7.73
N SER A 148 -4.88 4.02 -7.45
CA SER A 148 -3.78 4.06 -8.42
C SER A 148 -3.37 2.65 -8.89
N ALA A 149 -3.24 1.71 -7.96
CA ALA A 149 -2.94 0.30 -8.29
C ALA A 149 -4.06 -0.35 -9.13
N TYR A 150 -5.32 -0.06 -8.80
CA TYR A 150 -6.47 -0.50 -9.59
C TYR A 150 -6.40 0.05 -11.02
N TYR A 151 -6.12 1.33 -11.21
CA TYR A 151 -5.93 1.91 -12.54
C TYR A 151 -4.82 1.23 -13.33
N MET A 152 -3.72 0.91 -12.66
CA MET A 152 -2.61 0.18 -13.27
C MET A 152 -3.06 -1.18 -13.81
N TRP A 153 -3.71 -1.99 -12.97
CA TRP A 153 -4.18 -3.32 -13.35
C TRP A 153 -5.31 -3.32 -14.39
N ASN A 154 -5.96 -2.18 -14.61
CA ASN A 154 -6.99 -2.00 -15.63
C ASN A 154 -6.49 -1.20 -16.84
N ARG A 155 -5.16 -1.13 -17.03
CA ARG A 155 -4.50 -0.49 -18.18
C ARG A 155 -4.80 1.01 -18.33
N GLN A 156 -5.17 1.68 -17.24
CA GLN A 156 -5.37 3.12 -17.18
C GLN A 156 -4.09 3.81 -16.70
N SER A 157 -2.98 3.58 -17.42
CA SER A 157 -1.62 3.95 -17.02
C SER A 157 -1.42 5.43 -16.67
N ARG A 158 -2.10 6.36 -17.36
CA ARG A 158 -2.02 7.79 -17.08
C ARG A 158 -2.75 8.15 -15.79
N ALA A 159 -3.95 7.60 -15.59
CA ALA A 159 -4.72 7.81 -14.36
C ALA A 159 -3.95 7.23 -13.16
N ALA A 160 -3.36 6.04 -13.30
CA ALA A 160 -2.51 5.44 -12.28
C ALA A 160 -1.33 6.36 -11.90
N PHE A 161 -0.62 6.89 -12.90
CA PHE A 161 0.53 7.78 -12.68
C PHE A 161 0.16 9.07 -11.94
N ILE A 162 -0.88 9.78 -12.42
CA ILE A 162 -1.34 11.02 -11.78
C ILE A 162 -1.86 10.75 -10.37
N THR A 163 -2.63 9.68 -10.19
CA THR A 163 -3.16 9.28 -8.87
C THR A 163 -2.03 8.94 -7.90
N MET A 164 -0.97 8.25 -8.34
CA MET A 164 0.21 7.99 -7.49
C MET A 164 0.91 9.29 -7.10
N GLY A 165 1.05 10.24 -8.02
CA GLY A 165 1.60 11.57 -7.71
C GLY A 165 0.77 12.30 -6.65
N THR A 166 -0.55 12.27 -6.75
CA THR A 166 -1.45 12.83 -5.72
C THR A 166 -1.31 12.08 -4.39
N THR A 167 -1.25 10.74 -4.39
CA THR A 167 -1.00 9.92 -3.20
C THR A 167 0.29 10.32 -2.49
N VAL A 168 1.38 10.50 -3.25
CA VAL A 168 2.67 10.96 -2.70
C VAL A 168 2.52 12.32 -2.03
N ARG A 169 1.85 13.28 -2.69
CA ARG A 169 1.61 14.61 -2.11
C ARG A 169 0.74 14.56 -0.86
N ALA A 170 -0.29 13.73 -0.86
CA ALA A 170 -1.17 13.54 0.28
C ALA A 170 -0.42 12.94 1.48
N ALA A 171 0.40 11.91 1.25
CA ALA A 171 1.25 11.31 2.29
C ALA A 171 2.25 12.32 2.88
N GLN A 172 2.89 13.13 2.03
CA GLN A 172 3.79 14.20 2.47
C GLN A 172 3.04 15.29 3.26
N PHE A 173 1.83 15.65 2.84
CA PHE A 173 1.03 16.69 3.50
C PHE A 173 0.71 16.36 4.96
N ILE A 174 0.38 15.10 5.26
CA ILE A 174 0.14 14.63 6.64
C ILE A 174 1.42 14.18 7.36
N GLY A 175 2.60 14.43 6.77
CA GLY A 175 3.89 14.20 7.39
C GLY A 175 4.32 12.73 7.48
N PHE A 176 3.80 11.84 6.63
CA PHE A 176 4.21 10.42 6.66
C PHE A 176 5.67 10.20 6.32
N ASN A 177 6.35 11.15 5.69
CA ASN A 177 7.79 11.06 5.43
C ASN A 177 8.67 11.49 6.61
N GLN A 178 8.09 11.94 7.72
CA GLN A 178 8.79 12.47 8.89
C GLN A 178 8.25 11.81 10.16
N GLU A 179 8.83 10.67 10.56
CA GLU A 179 8.32 9.88 11.68
C GLU A 179 8.38 10.61 13.03
N GLU A 180 9.36 11.51 13.20
CA GLU A 180 9.49 12.37 14.39
C GLU A 180 8.28 13.32 14.60
N CYS A 181 7.55 13.64 13.54
CA CYS A 181 6.39 14.54 13.58
C CYS A 181 5.09 13.83 13.95
N TRP A 182 5.07 12.49 14.10
CA TRP A 182 3.82 11.75 14.33
C TRP A 182 3.25 11.90 15.74
N GLY A 183 4.03 12.46 16.67
CA GLY A 183 3.62 12.64 18.06
C GLY A 183 3.60 11.33 18.85
N ASP A 184 2.88 11.36 19.97
CA ASP A 184 2.66 10.18 20.82
C ASP A 184 1.50 9.37 20.26
N ILE A 185 1.85 8.28 19.59
CA ILE A 185 0.93 7.31 18.99
C ILE A 185 1.35 5.92 19.45
N ASP A 186 0.38 5.01 19.55
CA ASP A 186 0.66 3.63 19.92
C ASP A 186 1.52 2.91 18.87
N THR A 187 2.06 1.76 19.28
CA THR A 187 2.95 0.96 18.44
C THR A 187 2.28 0.47 17.16
N VAL A 188 0.99 0.11 17.19
CA VAL A 188 0.27 -0.45 16.04
C VAL A 188 0.00 0.64 15.00
N GLU A 189 -0.45 1.81 15.42
CA GLU A 189 -0.63 2.99 14.58
C GLU A 189 0.71 3.41 13.96
N ARG A 190 1.80 3.39 14.75
CA ARG A 190 3.14 3.70 14.25
C ARG A 190 3.59 2.74 13.15
N GLN A 191 3.43 1.42 13.36
CA GLN A 191 3.77 0.45 12.31
C GLN A 191 2.85 0.59 11.09
N THR A 192 1.57 0.88 11.30
CA THR A 192 0.61 1.13 10.20
C THR A 192 1.06 2.31 9.34
N ARG A 193 1.47 3.43 9.93
CA ARG A 193 2.01 4.58 9.18
C ARG A 193 3.30 4.26 8.44
N ARG A 194 4.21 3.47 9.04
CA ARG A 194 5.42 2.99 8.36
C ARG A 194 5.06 2.14 7.14
N TYR A 195 4.14 1.18 7.27
CA TYR A 195 3.68 0.36 6.15
C TYR A 195 3.06 1.20 5.03
N VAL A 196 2.24 2.19 5.39
CA VAL A 196 1.62 3.09 4.40
C VAL A 196 2.70 3.87 3.67
N TRP A 197 3.62 4.50 4.40
CA TRP A 197 4.71 5.27 3.83
C TRP A 197 5.59 4.44 2.88
N TRP A 198 6.06 3.28 3.34
CA TRP A 198 6.94 2.43 2.54
C TRP A 198 6.24 1.83 1.32
N SER A 199 4.94 1.55 1.41
CA SER A 199 4.13 1.17 0.25
C SER A 199 4.04 2.30 -0.77
N VAL A 200 3.77 3.54 -0.32
CA VAL A 200 3.77 4.73 -1.18
C VAL A 200 5.15 4.94 -1.81
N PHE A 201 6.23 4.79 -1.05
CA PHE A 201 7.61 4.92 -1.54
C PHE A 201 7.92 3.92 -2.65
N ILE A 202 7.63 2.64 -2.42
CA ILE A 202 7.81 1.55 -3.40
C ILE A 202 6.94 1.80 -4.64
N GLY A 203 5.67 2.15 -4.46
CA GLY A 203 4.74 2.40 -5.57
C GLY A 203 5.15 3.58 -6.44
N ALA A 204 5.62 4.67 -5.82
CA ALA A 204 6.15 5.84 -6.50
C ALA A 204 7.40 5.50 -7.33
N GLY A 205 8.35 4.74 -6.75
CA GLY A 205 9.54 4.28 -7.47
C GLY A 205 9.17 3.38 -8.65
N PHE A 206 8.29 2.39 -8.42
CA PHE A 206 7.83 1.45 -9.45
C PHE A 206 7.20 2.17 -10.64
N ILE A 207 6.27 3.10 -10.38
CA ILE A 207 5.55 3.78 -11.46
C ILE A 207 6.45 4.77 -12.20
N SER A 208 7.37 5.46 -11.50
CA SER A 208 8.31 6.38 -12.11
C SER A 208 9.27 5.67 -13.05
N MET A 209 9.85 4.55 -12.61
CA MET A 209 10.76 3.75 -13.43
C MET A 209 10.06 3.13 -14.63
N SER A 210 8.87 2.56 -14.41
CA SER A 210 8.12 1.93 -15.49
C SER A 210 7.84 2.94 -16.61
N TRP A 211 7.49 4.19 -16.29
CA TRP A 211 7.15 5.21 -17.29
C TRP A 211 8.36 6.04 -17.74
N GLY A 212 9.56 5.76 -17.26
CA GLY A 212 10.75 6.54 -17.60
C GLY A 212 10.59 8.02 -17.22
N THR A 213 10.08 8.28 -16.02
CA THR A 213 9.91 9.64 -15.47
C THR A 213 10.87 9.86 -14.31
N PRO A 214 11.18 11.13 -13.98
CA PRO A 214 11.95 11.41 -12.78
C PRO A 214 11.28 10.84 -11.51
N PRO A 215 12.05 10.47 -10.48
CA PRO A 215 11.50 10.04 -9.20
C PRO A 215 10.54 11.06 -8.59
N MET A 216 9.40 10.59 -8.08
CA MET A 216 8.47 11.44 -7.31
C MET A 216 8.98 11.78 -5.90
N LEU A 217 9.92 10.97 -5.39
CA LEU A 217 10.45 11.02 -4.04
C LEU A 217 11.98 11.05 -4.06
N ILE A 218 12.56 11.75 -3.09
CA ILE A 218 14.00 11.81 -2.87
C ILE A 218 14.29 11.15 -1.53
N GLU A 219 15.25 10.23 -1.50
CA GLU A 219 15.59 9.45 -0.30
C GLU A 219 15.98 10.33 0.89
N THR A 220 16.62 11.48 0.64
CA THR A 220 17.04 12.41 1.70
C THR A 220 15.89 13.04 2.48
N ASP A 221 14.69 13.07 1.91
CA ASP A 221 13.50 13.65 2.55
C ASP A 221 12.67 12.59 3.31
N CYS A 222 13.16 11.34 3.34
CA CYS A 222 12.50 10.19 3.94
C CYS A 222 13.15 9.88 5.29
N HIS A 223 12.49 10.27 6.38
CA HIS A 223 12.93 10.00 7.75
C HIS A 223 11.93 9.09 8.46
N VAL A 224 11.80 7.88 7.94
CA VAL A 224 10.86 6.87 8.42
C VAL A 224 11.60 5.55 8.53
N GLN A 225 11.52 4.90 9.69
CA GLN A 225 12.16 3.61 9.86
C GLN A 225 11.41 2.51 9.09
N GLN A 226 12.11 1.45 8.74
CA GLN A 226 11.48 0.25 8.18
C GLN A 226 10.44 -0.32 9.16
N PRO A 227 9.33 -0.88 8.66
CA PRO A 227 8.31 -1.45 9.52
C PRO A 227 8.83 -2.74 10.17
N LEU A 228 8.51 -2.88 11.46
CA LEU A 228 8.69 -4.11 12.21
C LEU A 228 7.56 -5.08 11.87
N ASP A 229 7.79 -6.37 12.09
CA ASP A 229 6.70 -7.34 12.00
C ASP A 229 5.69 -7.10 13.13
N VAL A 230 4.41 -7.14 12.77
CA VAL A 230 3.26 -7.02 13.68
C VAL A 230 2.27 -8.10 13.31
N GLU A 231 1.70 -8.76 14.33
CA GLU A 231 0.65 -9.77 14.27
C GLU A 231 0.82 -10.75 13.08
N ASP A 232 0.13 -10.51 11.98
CA ASP A 232 0.07 -11.30 10.75
C ASP A 232 1.37 -11.33 9.92
N SER A 233 2.52 -10.92 10.46
CA SER A 233 3.82 -10.90 9.74
C SER A 233 4.92 -11.65 10.45
N PHE A 234 4.64 -12.38 11.52
CA PHE A 234 5.67 -13.21 12.18
C PHE A 234 5.89 -14.57 11.53
N GLU A 235 5.06 -14.93 10.54
CA GLU A 235 5.12 -16.22 9.86
C GLU A 235 6.42 -16.37 9.06
N GLN A 236 7.13 -17.48 9.30
CA GLN A 236 8.41 -17.81 8.67
C GLN A 236 8.21 -18.87 7.59
N CYS A 237 9.05 -18.84 6.56
CA CYS A 237 8.97 -19.86 5.51
C CYS A 237 9.29 -21.25 6.08
N PRO A 238 8.42 -22.25 5.92
CA PRO A 238 8.68 -23.60 6.43
C PRO A 238 9.97 -24.17 5.87
N LYS A 239 10.78 -24.81 6.73
CA LYS A 239 12.12 -25.38 6.42
C LYS A 239 13.23 -24.35 6.20
N PHE A 240 12.96 -23.06 6.33
CA PHE A 240 13.98 -22.01 6.37
C PHE A 240 14.14 -21.50 7.80
N GLY A 241 15.30 -20.88 8.07
CA GLY A 241 15.66 -20.34 9.38
C GLY A 241 16.64 -19.18 9.24
N SER A 242 16.57 -18.46 8.13
CA SER A 242 17.45 -17.32 7.88
C SER A 242 17.06 -16.17 8.79
N THR A 243 18.00 -15.25 8.98
CA THR A 243 17.77 -14.02 9.73
C THR A 243 18.11 -12.82 8.87
N GLU A 244 17.47 -11.69 9.17
CA GLU A 244 17.81 -10.39 8.60
C GLU A 244 18.22 -9.41 9.71
N ILE A 245 19.03 -8.43 9.34
CA ILE A 245 19.46 -7.36 10.25
C ILE A 245 18.53 -6.16 10.05
N TYR A 246 17.89 -5.75 11.15
CA TYR A 246 17.01 -4.60 11.22
C TYR A 246 17.80 -3.30 11.43
N GLU A 247 17.15 -2.15 11.28
CA GLU A 247 17.79 -0.83 11.43
C GLU A 247 18.32 -0.56 12.85
N ASP A 248 17.78 -1.24 13.85
CA ASP A 248 18.28 -1.23 15.23
C ASP A 248 19.50 -2.15 15.44
N GLY A 249 20.01 -2.78 14.38
CA GLY A 249 21.14 -3.69 14.41
C GLY A 249 20.81 -5.09 14.93
N GLN A 250 19.56 -5.36 15.31
CA GLN A 250 19.17 -6.67 15.81
C GLN A 250 18.95 -7.66 14.66
N SER A 251 19.45 -8.87 14.84
CA SER A 251 19.16 -10.01 13.97
C SER A 251 17.81 -10.61 14.38
N ARG A 252 16.89 -10.71 13.43
CA ARG A 252 15.56 -11.31 13.63
C ARG A 252 15.25 -12.29 12.49
N PRO A 253 14.35 -13.27 12.70
CA PRO A 253 13.98 -14.20 11.64
C PRO A 253 13.41 -13.50 10.41
N VAL A 254 13.62 -14.12 9.25
CA VAL A 254 12.96 -13.71 8.00
C VAL A 254 11.51 -14.19 8.01
N THR A 255 10.61 -13.29 7.63
CA THR A 255 9.17 -13.50 7.71
C THR A 255 8.48 -13.04 6.43
N VAL A 256 7.15 -13.21 6.34
CA VAL A 256 6.33 -12.64 5.26
C VAL A 256 6.54 -11.12 5.14
N GLY A 257 6.79 -10.42 6.26
CA GLY A 257 7.06 -8.98 6.28
C GLY A 257 8.42 -8.60 5.66
N SER A 258 9.41 -9.50 5.70
CA SER A 258 10.76 -9.25 5.18
C SER A 258 10.76 -8.86 3.71
N TYR A 259 9.89 -9.46 2.89
CA TYR A 259 9.74 -9.11 1.47
C TYR A 259 9.61 -7.60 1.26
N ASN A 260 8.73 -6.93 2.02
CA ASN A 260 8.48 -5.50 1.86
C ASN A 260 9.71 -4.67 2.27
N ARG A 261 10.46 -5.09 3.31
CA ARG A 261 11.72 -4.45 3.72
C ARG A 261 12.81 -4.59 2.67
N PHE A 262 12.99 -5.80 2.10
CA PHE A 262 13.96 -6.03 1.04
C PHE A 262 13.60 -5.25 -0.23
N LYS A 263 12.32 -5.23 -0.60
CA LYS A 263 11.81 -4.43 -1.71
C LYS A 263 12.01 -2.94 -1.50
N ALA A 264 11.72 -2.42 -0.30
CA ALA A 264 11.97 -1.02 0.04
C ALA A 264 13.46 -0.65 -0.14
N LYS A 265 14.38 -1.46 0.40
CA LYS A 265 15.84 -1.28 0.21
C LYS A 265 16.26 -1.26 -1.26
N MET A 266 15.65 -2.13 -2.09
CA MET A 266 15.89 -2.13 -3.54
C MET A 266 15.47 -0.80 -4.18
N TYR A 267 14.26 -0.31 -3.88
CA TYR A 267 13.76 0.95 -4.42
C TYR A 267 14.51 2.18 -3.90
N GLN A 268 15.09 2.13 -2.70
CA GLN A 268 16.02 3.16 -2.22
C GLN A 268 17.25 3.25 -3.13
N ILE A 269 17.87 2.10 -3.45
CA ILE A 269 19.00 2.03 -4.39
C ILE A 269 18.58 2.53 -5.77
N ALA A 270 17.45 2.04 -6.30
CA ALA A 270 16.95 2.40 -7.63
C ALA A 270 16.63 3.90 -7.76
N ASN A 271 15.93 4.47 -6.77
CA ASN A 271 15.62 5.91 -6.75
C ASN A 271 16.89 6.76 -6.73
N SER A 272 17.96 6.30 -6.06
CA SER A 272 19.24 7.01 -6.06
C SER A 272 19.89 7.06 -7.46
N ILE A 273 19.77 5.98 -8.27
CA ILE A 273 20.22 5.97 -9.68
C ILE A 273 19.37 6.93 -10.50
N MET A 274 18.05 6.79 -10.39
CA MET A 274 17.11 7.58 -11.18
C MET A 274 17.29 9.08 -10.91
N HIS A 275 17.48 9.47 -9.66
CA HIS A 275 17.76 10.88 -9.32
C HIS A 275 19.05 11.38 -10.00
N GLN A 276 20.10 10.56 -10.04
CA GLN A 276 21.35 10.92 -10.72
C GLN A 276 21.14 11.11 -12.22
N ILE A 277 20.50 10.15 -12.88
CA ILE A 277 20.26 10.17 -14.33
C ILE A 277 19.44 11.41 -14.76
N TYR A 278 18.39 11.75 -14.01
CA TYR A 278 17.48 12.84 -14.40
C TYR A 278 17.93 14.23 -13.98
N PHE A 279 18.63 14.36 -12.84
CA PHE A 279 18.86 15.67 -12.21
C PHE A 279 20.32 16.05 -12.04
N THR A 280 21.27 15.13 -12.23
CA THR A 280 22.70 15.46 -12.11
C THR A 280 23.26 15.85 -13.48
N GLN A 281 23.78 17.07 -13.59
CA GLN A 281 24.60 17.44 -14.73
C GLN A 281 25.95 16.75 -14.60
N HIS A 282 26.21 15.79 -15.47
CA HIS A 282 27.50 15.12 -15.54
C HIS A 282 28.45 15.96 -16.42
N ASN A 283 29.60 16.37 -15.88
CA ASN A 283 30.56 17.20 -16.62
C ASN A 283 31.35 16.39 -17.67
N GLY A 284 31.17 15.07 -17.69
CA GLY A 284 31.73 14.16 -18.67
C GLY A 284 31.15 12.75 -18.54
N SER A 285 31.38 11.91 -19.56
CA SER A 285 30.93 10.51 -19.58
C SER A 285 31.56 9.66 -18.47
N GLU A 286 32.77 10.00 -18.03
CA GLU A 286 33.51 9.26 -17.01
C GLU A 286 32.86 9.37 -15.61
N GLU A 287 32.40 10.57 -15.22
CA GLU A 287 31.69 10.78 -13.96
C GLU A 287 30.36 10.01 -13.92
N LEU A 288 29.63 10.01 -15.03
CA LEU A 288 28.39 9.24 -15.17
C LEU A 288 28.68 7.73 -15.06
N CYS A 289 29.68 7.22 -15.76
CA CYS A 289 30.08 5.81 -15.70
C CYS A 289 30.49 5.38 -14.28
N GLN A 290 31.25 6.20 -13.56
CA GLN A 290 31.62 5.93 -12.16
C GLN A 290 30.39 5.89 -11.25
N SER A 291 29.46 6.82 -11.43
CA SER A 291 28.21 6.87 -10.65
C SER A 291 27.36 5.63 -10.89
N ILE A 292 27.10 5.28 -12.16
CA ILE A 292 26.36 4.07 -12.54
C ILE A 292 27.04 2.83 -11.96
N SER A 293 28.37 2.72 -12.06
CA SER A 293 29.13 1.58 -11.53
C SER A 293 28.96 1.43 -10.01
N LYS A 294 29.01 2.54 -9.27
CA LYS A 294 28.83 2.54 -7.81
C LYS A 294 27.45 2.04 -7.43
N VAL A 295 26.40 2.44 -8.14
CA VAL A 295 25.05 1.98 -7.80
C VAL A 295 24.78 0.55 -8.28
N HIS A 296 25.32 0.15 -9.43
CA HIS A 296 25.29 -1.24 -9.86
C HIS A 296 25.94 -2.17 -8.82
N GLN A 297 27.08 -1.77 -8.23
CA GLN A 297 27.71 -2.51 -7.13
C GLN A 297 26.81 -2.60 -5.88
N ARG A 298 26.09 -1.52 -5.52
CA ARG A 298 25.12 -1.53 -4.41
C ARG A 298 23.96 -2.49 -4.70
N LEU A 299 23.46 -2.49 -5.93
CA LEU A 299 22.37 -3.35 -6.38
C LEU A 299 22.78 -4.84 -6.36
N LEU A 300 23.98 -5.19 -6.85
CA LEU A 300 24.55 -6.54 -6.74
C LEU A 300 24.80 -6.96 -5.28
N ALA A 301 25.25 -6.03 -4.42
CA ALA A 301 25.44 -6.32 -3.00
C ALA A 301 24.10 -6.60 -2.31
N TRP A 302 23.06 -5.83 -2.66
CA TRP A 302 21.70 -6.07 -2.21
C TRP A 302 21.18 -7.44 -2.66
N GLU A 303 21.33 -7.80 -3.94
CA GLU A 303 20.91 -9.10 -4.48
C GLU A 303 21.54 -10.28 -3.71
N ARG A 304 22.85 -10.19 -3.44
CA ARG A 304 23.57 -11.21 -2.65
C ARG A 304 23.10 -11.31 -1.21
N SER A 305 22.52 -10.23 -0.65
CA SER A 305 22.01 -10.19 0.72
C SER A 305 20.62 -10.80 0.89
N ILE A 306 19.90 -11.06 -0.20
CA ILE A 306 18.56 -11.63 -0.17
C ILE A 306 18.63 -13.04 0.46
N PRO A 307 17.81 -13.36 1.48
CA PRO A 307 17.80 -14.68 2.11
C PRO A 307 17.27 -15.75 1.14
N PRO A 308 17.69 -17.02 1.26
CA PRO A 308 17.27 -18.10 0.37
C PRO A 308 15.77 -18.20 0.14
N GLU A 309 14.94 -18.07 1.17
CA GLU A 309 13.47 -18.12 1.08
C GLU A 309 12.85 -16.99 0.25
N LEU A 310 13.58 -15.91 -0.04
CA LEU A 310 13.15 -14.83 -0.93
C LEU A 310 13.85 -14.87 -2.30
N ARG A 311 14.54 -15.97 -2.61
CA ARG A 311 15.17 -16.23 -3.92
C ARG A 311 14.34 -17.18 -4.75
N SER A 312 14.18 -16.87 -6.03
CA SER A 312 13.32 -17.64 -6.94
C SER A 312 13.81 -19.09 -7.09
N GLU A 313 15.12 -19.32 -7.04
CA GLU A 313 15.74 -20.65 -7.19
C GLU A 313 15.40 -21.61 -6.03
N SER A 314 15.01 -21.08 -4.87
CA SER A 314 14.67 -21.87 -3.69
C SER A 314 13.25 -22.46 -3.74
N HIS A 315 12.43 -22.06 -4.72
CA HIS A 315 11.03 -22.46 -4.84
C HIS A 315 10.73 -23.11 -6.21
N PRO A 316 11.20 -24.34 -6.46
CA PRO A 316 10.91 -25.01 -7.72
C PRO A 316 9.39 -25.26 -7.92
N PRO A 317 8.88 -25.26 -9.17
CA PRO A 317 7.44 -25.33 -9.45
C PRO A 317 6.72 -26.58 -8.93
N ASN A 318 7.45 -27.63 -8.55
CA ASN A 318 6.92 -28.92 -8.13
C ASN A 318 7.02 -29.18 -6.61
N THR A 319 7.40 -28.20 -5.79
CA THR A 319 7.62 -28.38 -4.33
C THR A 319 6.47 -27.92 -3.43
N ILE A 320 5.42 -27.32 -4.00
CA ILE A 320 4.23 -26.94 -3.22
C ILE A 320 3.34 -28.19 -3.10
N GLU A 321 3.70 -29.06 -2.16
CA GLU A 321 2.87 -30.21 -1.77
C GLU A 321 1.63 -29.73 -1.00
N ASP A 322 0.49 -30.38 -1.25
CA ASP A 322 -0.74 -30.16 -0.46
C ASP A 322 -0.49 -30.54 1.00
N GLY A 323 -0.54 -29.55 1.89
CA GLY A 323 -0.31 -29.69 3.32
C GLY A 323 -0.60 -28.39 4.07
N GLU A 324 -0.56 -28.42 5.41
CA GLU A 324 -0.89 -27.25 6.27
C GLU A 324 -0.05 -26.01 5.92
N ASP A 325 1.19 -26.21 5.47
CA ASP A 325 2.16 -25.17 5.10
C ASP A 325 2.05 -24.65 3.66
N ALA A 326 1.17 -25.23 2.83
CA ALA A 326 1.17 -24.98 1.38
C ALA A 326 0.90 -23.51 1.01
N ALA A 327 -0.03 -22.87 1.72
CA ALA A 327 -0.37 -21.46 1.51
C ALA A 327 0.82 -20.55 1.80
N LEU A 328 1.50 -20.75 2.93
CA LEU A 328 2.65 -19.94 3.33
C LEU A 328 3.84 -20.13 2.38
N LYS A 329 4.14 -21.39 2.00
CA LYS A 329 5.17 -21.67 0.97
C LYS A 329 4.86 -20.97 -0.35
N ARG A 330 3.58 -20.96 -0.77
CA ARG A 330 3.14 -20.26 -1.98
C ARG A 330 3.35 -18.75 -1.88
N ILE A 331 3.08 -18.14 -0.72
CA ILE A 331 3.36 -16.71 -0.48
C ILE A 331 4.84 -16.42 -0.67
N PHE A 332 5.74 -17.19 -0.03
CA PHE A 332 7.19 -16.98 -0.18
C PHE A 332 7.68 -17.20 -1.62
N ALA A 333 7.14 -18.19 -2.33
CA ALA A 333 7.46 -18.41 -3.75
C ALA A 333 7.04 -17.22 -4.63
N LEU A 334 5.84 -16.67 -4.40
CA LEU A 334 5.36 -15.48 -5.11
C LEU A 334 6.15 -14.23 -4.73
N GLN A 335 6.54 -14.07 -3.47
CA GLN A 335 7.43 -13.00 -2.99
C GLN A 335 8.78 -13.06 -3.68
N ALA A 336 9.41 -14.24 -3.72
CA ALA A 336 10.68 -14.45 -4.38
C ALA A 336 10.62 -14.11 -5.88
N LEU A 337 9.60 -14.62 -6.59
CA LEU A 337 9.40 -14.33 -8.00
C LEU A 337 9.15 -12.83 -8.24
N THR A 338 8.28 -12.21 -7.44
CA THR A 338 7.95 -10.79 -7.59
C THR A 338 9.16 -9.89 -7.29
N LEU A 339 9.99 -10.27 -6.32
CA LEU A 339 11.21 -9.56 -5.98
C LEU A 339 12.23 -9.65 -7.12
N GLN A 340 12.41 -10.84 -7.70
CA GLN A 340 13.27 -11.03 -8.88
C GLN A 340 12.81 -10.19 -10.07
N VAL A 341 11.52 -10.25 -10.42
CA VAL A 341 10.97 -9.44 -11.51
C VAL A 341 11.13 -7.94 -11.22
N SER A 342 11.01 -7.52 -9.96
CA SER A 342 11.24 -6.11 -9.60
C SER A 342 12.71 -5.72 -9.79
N TYR A 343 13.65 -6.60 -9.43
CA TYR A 343 15.08 -6.42 -9.61
C TYR A 343 15.49 -6.34 -11.09
N ASP A 344 14.99 -7.25 -11.91
CA ASP A 344 15.31 -7.30 -13.34
C ASP A 344 14.82 -6.07 -14.13
N ASN A 345 13.87 -5.30 -13.54
CA ASN A 345 13.30 -4.08 -14.12
C ASN A 345 13.95 -2.78 -13.58
N VAL A 346 14.89 -2.88 -12.63
CA VAL A 346 15.72 -1.75 -12.17
C VAL A 346 16.96 -1.67 -13.05
#